data_AF-A0A352UPM8-F1
#
_entry.id   AF-A0A352UPM8-F1
#
_cell.length_a   1.000
_cell.length_b   1.000
_cell.length_c   1.000
_cell.angle_alpha   90.00
_cell.angle_beta   90.00
_cell.angle_gamma   90.00
#
_symmetry.space_group_name_H-M   'P 1'
#
loop_
_entity.id
_entity.type
_entity.pdbx_description
1 polymer ?
#
loop_
_entity_poly.entity_id
_entity_poly.type
_entity_poly.pdbx_seq_one_letter_code
_entity_poly.pdbx_strand_id
1 'polypeptide(L)'
;VQDAEGNLVSGEIRVNYPMYAAGLKLYQYACGTEGRLTVSYGGQDEALSLTADDEESFFSVDDENGLVYYGLYPNYILGEDGSAEPILDDSKGYVNPIYAVVLIDGGEQRVGLVLPGETLSAGGIEFTFGQPAEFSVIRVKTFPAGALGLLYFSFALLIFGLWLCFFHVPVYIKIGPGGAAIR
;
A
#
# COMPACT_ATOMS: atom_id res chain seq x y z
N VAL A 1 -1.60 -17.06 11.62
CA VAL A 1 -3.04 -16.73 11.56
C VAL A 1 -3.80 -17.90 12.15
N GLN A 2 -4.91 -17.70 12.86
CA GLN A 2 -5.71 -18.83 13.36
C GLN A 2 -6.57 -19.41 12.23
N ASP A 3 -6.75 -20.74 12.17
CA ASP A 3 -7.76 -21.36 11.30
C ASP A 3 -9.18 -21.22 11.87
N ALA A 4 -10.17 -21.83 11.20
CA ALA A 4 -11.57 -21.77 11.63
C ALA A 4 -11.81 -22.53 12.94
N GLU A 5 -10.89 -23.42 13.32
CA GLU A 5 -10.89 -24.25 14.51
C GLU A 5 -10.07 -23.63 15.66
N GLY A 6 -9.45 -22.46 15.44
CA GLY A 6 -8.66 -21.72 16.44
C GLY A 6 -7.20 -22.16 16.55
N ASN A 7 -6.71 -23.06 15.69
CA ASN A 7 -5.31 -23.48 15.68
C ASN A 7 -4.44 -22.43 15.01
N LEU A 8 -3.24 -22.22 15.54
CA LEU A 8 -2.25 -21.36 14.91
C LEU A 8 -1.71 -22.03 13.64
N VAL A 9 -2.04 -21.45 12.49
CA VAL A 9 -1.47 -21.80 11.20
C VAL A 9 -0.35 -20.82 10.88
N SER A 10 0.84 -21.35 10.66
CA SER A 10 2.01 -20.65 10.16
C SER A 10 2.37 -21.18 8.77
N GLY A 11 2.75 -20.28 7.87
CA GLY A 11 3.21 -20.63 6.54
C GLY A 11 3.99 -19.47 5.94
N GLU A 12 4.86 -19.78 4.99
CA GLU A 12 5.62 -18.77 4.26
C GLU A 12 4.74 -18.18 3.15
N ILE A 13 4.64 -16.85 3.09
CA ILE A 13 3.99 -16.13 1.99
C ILE A 13 5.11 -15.71 1.03
N ARG A 14 4.99 -16.07 -0.24
CA ARG A 14 5.91 -15.62 -1.31
C ARG A 14 5.14 -14.96 -2.43
N VAL A 15 5.85 -14.20 -3.27
CA VAL A 15 5.31 -13.66 -4.52
C VAL A 15 4.69 -14.79 -5.34
N ASN A 16 3.42 -14.63 -5.74
CA ASN A 16 2.60 -15.63 -6.45
C ASN A 16 2.26 -16.93 -5.68
N TYR A 17 2.68 -17.08 -4.42
CA TYR A 17 2.33 -18.20 -3.56
C TYR A 17 1.60 -17.69 -2.30
N PRO A 18 0.29 -17.41 -2.42
CA PRO A 18 -0.51 -16.91 -1.31
C PRO A 18 -0.77 -17.99 -0.27
N MET A 19 -0.79 -17.58 1.00
CA MET A 19 -1.23 -18.45 2.10
C MET A 19 -2.76 -18.41 2.19
N TYR A 20 -3.35 -19.57 2.47
CA TYR A 20 -4.77 -19.69 2.78
C TYR A 20 -4.94 -20.08 4.24
N ALA A 21 -5.72 -19.29 4.97
CA ALA A 21 -6.08 -19.58 6.36
C ALA A 21 -7.47 -19.02 6.65
N ALA A 22 -8.34 -19.80 7.31
CA ALA A 22 -9.69 -19.37 7.71
C ALA A 22 -10.53 -18.71 6.58
N GLY A 23 -10.47 -19.25 5.35
CA GLY A 23 -11.20 -18.68 4.20
C GLY A 23 -10.62 -17.37 3.66
N LEU A 24 -9.51 -16.88 4.21
CA LEU A 24 -8.77 -15.73 3.75
C LEU A 24 -7.64 -16.16 2.82
N LYS A 25 -7.43 -15.36 1.77
CA LYS A 25 -6.27 -15.48 0.90
C LYS A 25 -5.31 -14.32 1.15
N LEU A 26 -4.15 -14.64 1.69
CA LEU A 26 -3.13 -13.68 2.11
C LEU A 26 -2.05 -13.61 1.04
N TYR A 27 -1.80 -12.40 0.54
CA TYR A 27 -0.77 -12.12 -0.44
C TYR A 27 0.22 -11.14 0.14
N GLN A 28 1.51 -11.37 -0.12
CA GLN A 28 2.48 -10.28 -0.05
C GLN A 28 2.19 -9.34 -1.22
N TYR A 29 1.83 -8.10 -0.90
CA TYR A 29 1.44 -7.10 -1.89
C TYR A 29 2.59 -6.16 -2.24
N ALA A 30 3.29 -5.69 -1.21
CA ALA A 30 4.46 -4.85 -1.34
C ALA A 30 5.43 -5.19 -0.23
N CYS A 31 6.71 -4.94 -0.47
CA CYS A 31 7.73 -4.85 0.56
C CYS A 31 8.68 -3.73 0.19
N GLY A 32 9.38 -3.20 1.18
CA GLY A 32 10.31 -2.12 0.97
C GLY A 32 10.97 -1.72 2.27
N THR A 33 11.67 -0.60 2.21
CA THR A 33 12.30 0.04 3.36
C THR A 33 11.57 1.35 3.60
N GLU A 34 11.19 1.60 4.85
CA GLU A 34 10.66 2.87 5.29
C GLU A 34 11.67 3.57 6.20
N GLY A 35 11.73 4.89 6.07
CA GLY A 35 12.41 5.75 7.02
C GLY A 35 11.64 5.81 8.34
N ARG A 36 12.33 6.17 9.41
CA ARG A 36 11.70 6.43 10.72
C ARG A 36 11.98 7.86 11.12
N LEU A 37 10.94 8.56 11.55
CA LEU A 37 11.04 9.92 12.05
C LEU A 37 10.31 9.99 13.39
N THR A 38 10.95 10.58 14.39
CA THR A 38 10.28 10.97 15.64
C THR A 38 10.23 12.48 15.69
N VAL A 39 9.03 13.04 15.78
CA VAL A 39 8.78 14.47 15.90
C VAL A 39 8.43 14.77 17.34
N SER A 40 9.24 15.60 18.00
CA SER A 40 9.03 16.00 19.38
C SER A 40 8.68 17.48 19.46
N TYR A 41 7.55 17.82 20.08
CA TYR A 41 7.08 19.19 20.26
C TYR A 41 6.26 19.32 21.54
N GLY A 42 6.48 20.39 22.31
CA GLY A 42 5.69 20.65 23.52
C GLY A 42 5.68 19.51 24.56
N GLY A 43 6.71 18.66 24.58
CA GLY A 43 6.81 17.49 25.45
C GLY A 43 6.01 16.26 24.98
N GLN A 44 5.52 16.26 23.74
CA GLN A 44 4.92 15.10 23.07
C GLN A 44 5.88 14.57 22.01
N ASP A 45 5.89 13.25 21.83
CA ASP A 45 6.66 12.56 20.81
C ASP A 45 5.70 11.80 19.88
N GLU A 46 5.84 12.01 18.58
CA GLU A 46 5.08 11.30 17.55
C GLU A 46 6.04 10.55 16.62
N ALA A 47 5.84 9.23 16.51
CA ALA A 47 6.63 8.37 15.64
C ALA A 47 5.92 8.18 14.30
N LEU A 48 6.62 8.51 13.22
CA LEU A 48 6.16 8.44 11.84
C LEU A 48 7.04 7.49 11.03
N SER A 49 6.41 6.75 10.12
CA SER A 49 7.10 6.00 9.07
C SER A 49 7.13 6.87 7.81
N LEU A 50 8.31 7.06 7.24
CA LEU A 50 8.51 7.82 6.01
C LEU A 50 8.63 6.87 4.83
N THR A 51 7.75 7.00 3.87
CA THR A 51 7.67 6.17 2.67
C THR A 51 7.88 7.01 1.41
N ALA A 52 7.97 6.36 0.25
CA ALA A 52 8.02 7.07 -1.03
C ALA A 52 6.75 7.93 -1.28
N ASP A 53 5.62 7.62 -0.64
CA ASP A 53 4.40 8.42 -0.76
C ASP A 53 4.49 9.74 0.02
N ASP A 54 5.46 9.87 0.93
CA ASP A 54 5.70 11.05 1.76
C ASP A 54 6.74 12.01 1.12
N GLU A 55 7.27 11.68 -0.05
CA GLU A 55 8.22 12.56 -0.77
C GLU A 55 7.58 13.93 -1.05
N GLU A 56 8.35 15.00 -0.84
CA GLU A 56 7.92 16.40 -0.88
C GLU A 56 6.88 16.81 0.17
N SER A 57 6.57 15.94 1.14
CA SER A 57 5.66 16.28 2.24
C SER A 57 6.33 17.20 3.26
N PHE A 58 5.58 18.22 3.69
CA PHE A 58 5.99 19.16 4.72
C PHE A 58 5.44 18.73 6.09
N PHE A 59 6.34 18.39 6.99
CA PHE A 59 6.06 18.03 8.38
C PHE A 59 6.25 19.25 9.27
N SER A 60 5.14 19.79 9.78
CA SER A 60 5.12 20.97 10.65
C SER A 60 3.99 20.89 11.66
N VAL A 61 4.17 21.60 12.78
CA VAL A 61 3.17 21.75 13.85
C VAL A 61 2.53 23.16 13.81
N ASP A 62 3.23 24.13 13.23
CA ASP A 62 2.84 25.55 13.21
C ASP A 62 2.63 26.12 11.78
N ASP A 63 2.74 25.26 10.76
CA ASP A 63 2.68 25.58 9.32
C ASP A 63 3.77 26.57 8.84
N GLU A 64 4.73 26.94 9.68
CA GLU A 64 5.80 27.91 9.36
C GLU A 64 7.19 27.26 9.44
N ASN A 65 7.43 26.48 10.49
CA ASN A 65 8.69 25.81 10.77
C ASN A 65 8.50 24.31 10.63
N GLY A 66 9.44 23.64 9.96
CA GLY A 66 9.29 22.21 9.76
C GLY A 66 10.32 21.60 8.84
N LEU A 67 9.97 20.43 8.33
CA LEU A 67 10.84 19.58 7.55
C LEU A 67 10.12 19.15 6.27
N VAL A 68 10.73 19.37 5.11
CA VAL A 68 10.31 18.73 3.86
C VAL A 68 11.15 17.48 3.66
N TYR A 69 10.51 16.33 3.48
CA TYR A 69 11.19 15.07 3.21
C TYR A 69 11.34 14.84 1.70
N TYR A 70 12.54 14.50 1.23
CA TYR A 70 12.81 14.23 -0.19
C TYR A 70 13.16 12.77 -0.48
N GLY A 71 13.37 11.95 0.55
CA GLY A 71 13.63 10.54 0.34
C GLY A 71 14.67 9.96 1.29
N LEU A 72 14.69 8.63 1.30
CA LEU A 72 15.68 7.81 1.99
C LEU A 72 16.49 7.09 0.92
N TYR A 73 17.81 7.25 0.97
CA TYR A 73 18.72 6.65 0.00
C TYR A 73 19.52 5.51 0.64
N PRO A 74 19.79 4.42 -0.10
CA PRO A 74 20.45 3.23 0.43
C PRO A 74 21.92 3.43 0.81
N ASN A 75 22.59 4.40 0.18
CA ASN A 75 24.00 4.68 0.40
C ASN A 75 24.33 6.11 -0.03
N TYR A 76 25.54 6.57 0.24
CA TYR A 76 26.05 7.87 -0.21
C TYR A 76 27.56 7.81 -0.45
N ILE A 77 28.07 8.76 -1.23
CA ILE A 77 29.50 9.03 -1.41
C ILE A 77 29.84 10.31 -0.67
N LEU A 78 30.91 10.30 0.12
CA LEU A 78 31.48 11.52 0.68
C LEU A 78 32.50 12.10 -0.29
N GLY A 79 32.26 13.32 -0.73
CA GLY A 79 33.23 14.15 -1.43
C GLY A 79 34.38 14.55 -0.52
N GLU A 80 35.53 14.91 -1.12
CA GLU A 80 36.72 15.35 -0.39
C GLU A 80 36.51 16.66 0.39
N ASP A 81 35.48 17.43 0.03
CA ASP A 81 35.02 18.65 0.70
C ASP A 81 34.04 18.39 1.85
N GLY A 82 33.70 17.12 2.12
CA GLY A 82 32.72 16.71 3.12
C GLY A 82 31.27 16.79 2.65
N SER A 83 31.03 17.11 1.36
CA SER A 83 29.70 16.97 0.76
C SER A 83 29.32 15.49 0.68
N ALA A 84 28.03 15.17 0.83
CA ALA A 84 27.52 13.84 0.61
C ALA A 84 26.65 13.82 -0.66
N GLU A 85 26.81 12.81 -1.50
CA GLU A 85 25.97 12.57 -2.67
C GLU A 85 25.24 11.23 -2.50
N PRO A 86 23.90 11.21 -2.54
CA PRO A 86 23.14 9.98 -2.38
C PRO A 86 23.32 9.03 -3.57
N ILE A 87 23.39 7.74 -3.30
CA ILE A 87 23.40 6.66 -4.29
C ILE A 87 22.01 6.02 -4.31
N LEU A 88 21.42 5.89 -5.49
CA LEU A 88 20.11 5.28 -5.72
C LEU A 88 20.13 3.75 -5.83
N ASP A 89 21.31 3.14 -6.03
CA ASP A 89 21.46 1.69 -6.18
C ASP A 89 21.18 0.96 -4.86
N ASP A 90 20.04 0.28 -4.82
CA ASP A 90 19.53 -0.51 -3.70
C ASP A 90 19.87 -2.01 -3.81
N SER A 91 20.65 -2.43 -4.80
CA SER A 91 20.95 -3.85 -5.06
C SER A 91 21.64 -4.57 -3.89
N LYS A 92 22.28 -3.81 -3.00
CA LYS A 92 22.92 -4.30 -1.76
C LYS A 92 22.11 -4.01 -0.50
N GLY A 93 20.89 -3.48 -0.65
CA GLY A 93 20.08 -2.94 0.44
C GLY A 93 20.58 -1.58 0.93
N TYR A 94 20.01 -1.14 2.05
CA TYR A 94 20.34 0.14 2.69
C TYR A 94 21.56 -0.02 3.61
N VAL A 95 22.75 -0.10 3.01
CA VAL A 95 24.01 -0.37 3.73
C VAL A 95 24.45 0.83 4.57
N ASN A 96 24.32 2.06 4.04
CA ASN A 96 24.59 3.30 4.76
C ASN A 96 23.47 4.30 4.47
N PRO A 97 22.29 4.11 5.09
CA PRO A 97 21.13 4.91 4.75
C PRO A 97 21.34 6.39 5.08
N ILE A 98 20.81 7.26 4.22
CA ILE A 98 20.84 8.72 4.44
C ILE A 98 19.50 9.33 4.02
N TYR A 99 19.02 10.28 4.81
CA TYR A 99 17.78 11.01 4.54
C TYR A 99 18.11 12.30 3.80
N ALA A 100 17.38 12.62 2.73
CA ALA A 100 17.40 13.95 2.14
C ALA A 100 16.20 14.76 2.61
N VAL A 101 16.48 15.95 3.14
CA VAL A 101 15.46 16.82 3.72
C VAL A 101 15.78 18.29 3.46
N VAL A 102 14.77 19.13 3.56
CA VAL A 102 14.93 20.58 3.69
C VAL A 102 14.32 21.00 5.00
N LEU A 103 15.15 21.56 5.88
CA LEU A 103 14.69 22.16 7.12
C LEU A 103 14.28 23.61 6.85
N ILE A 104 13.10 23.99 7.32
CA ILE A 104 12.55 25.34 7.22
C ILE A 104 12.45 25.90 8.64
N ASP A 105 13.20 26.97 8.93
CA ASP A 105 13.23 27.62 10.25
C ASP A 105 13.24 29.14 10.07
N GLY A 106 12.18 29.81 10.53
CA GLY A 106 12.03 31.26 10.41
C GLY A 106 12.07 31.81 8.98
N GLY A 107 11.68 31.00 7.99
CA GLY A 107 11.73 31.35 6.57
C GLY A 107 13.08 31.10 5.87
N GLU A 108 14.11 30.65 6.60
CA GLU A 108 15.34 30.14 5.99
C GLU A 108 15.16 28.66 5.63
N GLN A 109 15.59 28.29 4.43
CA GLN A 109 15.63 26.91 3.97
C GLN A 109 17.06 26.37 4.00
N ARG A 110 17.26 25.22 4.64
CA ARG A 110 18.54 24.52 4.67
C ARG A 110 18.36 23.12 4.13
N VAL A 111 18.91 22.89 2.93
CA VAL A 111 18.99 21.55 2.35
C VAL A 111 20.01 20.75 3.15
N GLY A 112 19.63 19.56 3.60
CA GLY A 112 20.45 18.71 4.44
C GLY A 112 20.35 17.25 4.03
N LEU A 113 21.50 16.58 4.13
CA LEU A 113 21.54 15.13 4.22
C LEU A 113 21.73 14.76 5.68
N VAL A 114 20.88 13.87 6.18
CA VAL A 114 20.79 13.56 7.61
C VAL A 114 21.03 12.08 7.82
N LEU A 115 21.92 11.75 8.73
CA LEU A 115 22.21 10.36 9.07
C LEU A 115 21.18 9.84 10.07
N PRO A 116 20.85 8.53 10.01
CA PRO A 116 20.10 7.88 11.07
C PRO A 116 20.76 8.08 12.44
N GLY A 117 19.98 8.52 13.41
CA GLY A 117 20.40 8.87 14.76
C GLY A 117 20.59 10.38 14.98
N GLU A 118 20.58 11.19 13.92
CA GLU A 118 20.68 12.65 14.05
C GLU A 118 19.32 13.29 14.32
N THR A 119 19.38 14.44 14.99
CA THR A 119 18.22 15.26 15.33
C THR A 119 18.40 16.66 14.74
N LEU A 120 17.40 17.12 14.00
CA LEU A 120 17.29 18.50 13.53
C LEU A 120 16.28 19.27 14.38
N SER A 121 16.41 20.58 14.50
CA SER A 121 15.44 21.42 15.20
C SER A 121 15.09 22.67 14.39
N ALA A 122 13.80 22.98 14.33
CA ALA A 122 13.25 24.20 13.72
C ALA A 122 12.03 24.67 14.53
N GLY A 123 11.96 25.97 14.87
CA GLY A 123 10.83 26.53 15.62
C GLY A 123 10.53 25.86 16.97
N GLY A 124 11.49 25.16 17.59
CA GLY A 124 11.26 24.39 18.82
C GLY A 124 10.61 23.01 18.62
N ILE A 125 10.53 22.55 17.37
CA ILE A 125 10.19 21.18 16.97
C ILE A 125 11.51 20.43 16.78
N GLU A 126 11.61 19.20 17.31
CA GLU A 126 12.77 18.33 17.11
C GLU A 126 12.40 17.15 16.20
N PHE A 127 13.20 16.92 15.17
CA PHE A 127 13.04 15.87 14.17
C PHE A 127 14.18 14.88 14.30
N THR A 128 13.94 13.75 14.95
CA THR A 128 14.94 12.69 15.15
C THR A 128 14.77 11.59 14.13
N PHE A 129 15.80 11.37 13.31
CA PHE A 129 15.79 10.37 12.25
C PHE A 129 16.24 9.02 12.79
N GLY A 130 15.43 8.00 12.64
CA GLY A 130 15.72 6.65 13.10
C GLY A 130 16.44 5.79 12.06
N GLN A 131 16.88 4.61 12.48
CA GLN A 131 17.31 3.58 11.55
C GLN A 131 16.12 3.14 10.68
N PRO A 132 16.29 3.01 9.36
CA PRO A 132 15.24 2.50 8.49
C PRO A 132 14.79 1.11 8.89
N ALA A 133 13.54 0.79 8.59
CA ALA A 133 12.97 -0.52 8.86
C ALA A 133 12.43 -1.16 7.58
N GLU A 134 12.59 -2.48 7.49
CA GLU A 134 11.93 -3.25 6.44
C GLU A 134 10.45 -3.41 6.77
N PHE A 135 9.59 -3.20 5.78
CA PHE A 135 8.16 -3.42 5.90
C PHE A 135 7.67 -4.41 4.84
N SER A 136 6.57 -5.07 5.16
CA SER A 136 5.85 -5.95 4.24
C SER A 136 4.35 -5.71 4.37
N VAL A 137 3.73 -5.34 3.26
CA VAL A 137 2.28 -5.11 3.18
C VAL A 137 1.61 -6.41 2.77
N ILE A 138 0.71 -6.89 3.64
CA ILE A 138 -0.09 -8.08 3.37
C ILE A 138 -1.47 -7.64 2.88
N ARG A 139 -1.83 -8.05 1.67
CA ARG A 139 -3.20 -7.91 1.15
C ARG A 139 -4.02 -9.13 1.53
N VAL A 140 -5.10 -8.89 2.26
CA VAL A 140 -6.09 -9.91 2.61
C VAL A 140 -7.24 -9.85 1.62
N LYS A 141 -7.49 -10.94 0.90
CA LYS A 141 -8.71 -11.10 0.09
C LYS A 141 -9.68 -12.04 0.79
N THR A 142 -10.85 -11.51 1.10
CA THR A 142 -12.03 -12.27 1.53
C THR A 142 -12.84 -12.64 0.29
N PHE A 143 -13.06 -13.92 0.04
CA PHE A 143 -14.05 -14.36 -0.94
C PHE A 143 -15.31 -14.77 -0.18
N PRO A 144 -16.42 -14.00 -0.24
CA PRO A 144 -17.67 -14.44 0.35
C PRO A 144 -18.07 -15.78 -0.27
N ALA A 145 -18.26 -16.79 0.58
CA ALA A 145 -18.66 -18.12 0.15
C ALA A 145 -19.95 -18.01 -0.68
N GLY A 146 -19.94 -18.60 -1.88
CA GLY A 146 -21.08 -18.58 -2.80
C GLY A 146 -21.10 -17.42 -3.81
N ALA A 147 -20.31 -16.35 -3.66
CA ALA A 147 -20.29 -15.25 -4.64
C ALA A 147 -19.86 -15.72 -6.04
N LEU A 148 -18.85 -16.60 -6.09
CA LEU A 148 -18.39 -17.20 -7.34
C LEU A 148 -19.45 -18.16 -7.95
N GLY A 149 -20.18 -18.88 -7.09
CA GLY A 149 -21.29 -19.74 -7.50
C GLY A 149 -22.46 -18.94 -8.07
N LEU A 150 -22.82 -17.84 -7.43
CA LEU A 150 -23.86 -16.92 -7.91
C LEU A 150 -23.47 -16.29 -9.25
N LEU A 151 -22.19 -15.93 -9.43
CA LEU A 151 -21.67 -15.42 -10.69
C LEU A 151 -21.82 -16.45 -11.81
N TYR A 152 -21.42 -17.70 -11.59
CA TYR A 152 -21.58 -18.76 -12.58
C TYR A 152 -23.04 -19.08 -12.88
N PHE A 153 -23.89 -19.10 -11.86
CA PHE A 153 -25.33 -19.30 -12.03
C PHE A 153 -25.96 -18.19 -12.88
N SER A 154 -25.60 -16.93 -12.62
CA SER A 154 -26.06 -15.79 -13.42
C SER A 154 -25.61 -15.90 -14.87
N PHE A 155 -24.38 -16.35 -15.10
CA PHE A 155 -23.85 -16.59 -16.45
C PHE A 155 -24.60 -17.72 -17.18
N ALA A 156 -24.89 -18.82 -16.48
CA ALA A 156 -25.68 -19.92 -17.03
C ALA A 156 -27.12 -19.48 -17.36
N LEU A 157 -27.75 -18.67 -16.51
CA LEU A 157 -29.09 -18.14 -16.72
C LEU A 157 -29.13 -17.21 -17.95
N LEU A 158 -28.09 -16.40 -18.15
CA LEU A 158 -27.92 -15.57 -19.34
C LEU A 158 -27.80 -16.42 -20.61
N ILE A 159 -26.95 -17.46 -20.60
CA ILE A 159 -26.81 -18.40 -21.72
C ILE A 159 -28.14 -19.09 -22.02
N PHE A 160 -28.87 -19.52 -21.00
CA PHE A 160 -30.17 -20.16 -21.14
C PHE A 160 -31.22 -19.22 -21.75
N GLY A 161 -31.28 -17.97 -21.28
CA GLY A 161 -32.16 -16.95 -21.86
C GLY A 161 -31.85 -16.66 -23.33
N LEU A 162 -30.57 -16.54 -23.67
CA LEU A 162 -30.11 -16.42 -25.06
C LEU A 162 -30.52 -17.63 -25.90
N TRP A 163 -30.33 -18.84 -25.38
CA TRP A 163 -30.72 -20.06 -26.07
C TRP A 163 -32.24 -20.11 -26.33
N LEU A 164 -33.06 -19.71 -25.37
CA LEU A 164 -34.50 -19.58 -25.57
C LEU A 164 -34.82 -18.56 -26.67
N CYS A 165 -34.23 -17.37 -26.63
CA CYS A 165 -34.48 -16.32 -27.63
C CYS A 165 -34.10 -16.73 -29.06
N PHE A 166 -33.02 -17.49 -29.24
CA PHE A 166 -32.52 -17.86 -30.57
C PHE A 166 -33.05 -19.19 -31.10
N PHE A 167 -33.32 -20.16 -30.22
CA PHE A 167 -33.68 -21.52 -30.63
C PHE A 167 -35.13 -21.90 -30.32
N HIS A 168 -35.86 -21.12 -29.53
CA HIS A 168 -37.30 -21.31 -29.33
C HIS A 168 -38.08 -20.23 -30.06
N VAL A 169 -38.69 -20.61 -31.19
CA VAL A 169 -39.67 -19.75 -31.87
C VAL A 169 -40.92 -19.70 -30.98
N PRO A 170 -41.33 -18.52 -30.48
CA PRO A 170 -42.54 -18.41 -29.69
C PRO A 170 -43.74 -18.80 -30.56
N VAL A 171 -44.45 -19.86 -30.16
CA VAL A 171 -45.68 -20.29 -30.82
C VAL A 171 -46.79 -19.32 -30.42
N TYR A 172 -47.23 -18.49 -31.36
CA TYR A 172 -48.35 -17.59 -31.13
C TYR A 172 -49.66 -18.36 -31.33
N ILE A 173 -50.30 -18.75 -30.22
CA ILE A 173 -51.64 -19.35 -30.27
C ILE A 173 -52.67 -18.23 -30.28
N LYS A 174 -53.32 -18.03 -31.43
CA LYS A 174 -54.49 -17.15 -31.53
C LYS A 174 -55.75 -17.97 -31.32
N ILE A 175 -56.48 -17.69 -30.24
CA ILE A 175 -57.79 -18.29 -29.98
C ILE A 175 -58.86 -17.33 -30.52
N GLY A 176 -59.65 -17.81 -31.48
CA GLY A 176 -60.77 -17.07 -32.06
C GLY A 176 -62.07 -17.89 -32.04
N PRO A 177 -63.22 -17.29 -32.41
CA PRO A 177 -64.54 -17.93 -32.33
C PRO A 177 -64.70 -19.21 -33.18
N GLY A 178 -63.78 -19.47 -34.12
CA GLY A 178 -63.78 -20.63 -35.01
C GLY A 178 -62.77 -21.73 -34.66
N GLY A 179 -62.10 -21.68 -33.50
CA GLY A 179 -61.09 -22.65 -33.08
C GLY A 179 -59.67 -22.08 -32.97
N ALA A 180 -58.72 -22.91 -32.52
CA ALA A 180 -57.32 -22.53 -32.34
C ALA A 180 -56.53 -22.75 -33.65
N ALA A 181 -55.81 -21.72 -34.09
CA ALA A 181 -54.84 -21.84 -35.19
C ALA A 181 -53.42 -21.65 -34.62
N ILE A 182 -52.54 -22.57 -34.98
CA ILE A 182 -51.10 -22.53 -34.69
C ILE A 182 -50.43 -21.88 -35.92
N ARG A 183 -49.59 -20.85 -35.72
CA ARG A 183 -48.74 -20.28 -36.77
C ARG A 183 -47.28 -20.47 -36.40
#